data_AF-A0A3B8R341-F1
#
_entry.id   AF-A0A3B8R341-F1
#
_cell.length_a   1.000
_cell.length_b   1.000
_cell.length_c   1.000
_cell.angle_alpha   90.00
_cell.angle_beta   90.00
_cell.angle_gamma   90.00
#
_symmetry.space_group_name_H-M   'P 1'
#
loop_
_entity.id
_entity.type
_entity.pdbx_description
1 polymer ?
#
loop_
_entity_poly.entity_id
_entity_poly.type
_entity_poly.pdbx_seq_one_letter_code
_entity_poly.pdbx_strand_id
1 'polypeptide(L)'
;MKRIIPSLLLLTFICGFSCSDPKAKKNIRNSRHTFTERPVSRRDSAAFYLGRMDADSLRRRASSTDLIRDELLELQARRHNLRIRVGETASDAYVAGIRQRLSELNDTLADIIE
;
A
#
# COMPACT_ATOMS: atom_id res chain seq x y z
N MET A 1 59.79 11.23 33.21
CA MET A 1 59.27 11.00 31.84
C MET A 1 60.16 10.01 31.10
N LYS A 2 59.80 8.73 31.19
CA LYS A 2 60.33 7.48 30.60
C LYS A 2 59.23 6.47 31.04
N ARG A 3 58.71 5.50 30.29
CA ARG A 3 59.10 4.87 29.04
C ARG A 3 58.07 3.74 28.79
N ILE A 4 57.89 3.37 27.53
CA ILE A 4 57.60 1.99 27.05
C ILE A 4 56.17 1.46 27.25
N ILE A 5 55.48 1.31 26.12
CA ILE A 5 54.43 0.31 25.89
C ILE A 5 55.13 -1.05 25.67
N PRO A 6 54.63 -2.13 26.27
CA PRO A 6 54.53 -3.37 25.52
C PRO A 6 53.18 -4.07 25.74
N SER A 7 52.41 -4.14 24.66
CA SER A 7 51.78 -5.34 24.11
C SER A 7 51.78 -6.64 24.96
N LEU A 8 50.58 -7.23 25.01
CA LEU A 8 50.23 -8.67 25.12
C LEU A 8 50.11 -9.30 26.52
N LEU A 9 48.85 -9.56 26.94
CA LEU A 9 48.34 -10.84 27.46
C LEU A 9 46.86 -10.65 27.84
N LEU A 10 45.92 -10.94 26.93
CA LEU A 10 45.24 -12.24 26.81
C LEU A 10 44.28 -12.52 27.98
N LEU A 11 42.99 -12.22 27.79
CA LEU A 11 41.95 -13.10 28.34
C LEU A 11 40.72 -13.14 27.41
N THR A 12 40.60 -14.32 26.83
CA THR A 12 39.49 -14.90 26.09
C THR A 12 38.14 -14.74 26.78
N PHE A 13 37.11 -14.34 26.04
CA PHE A 13 35.75 -14.80 26.35
C PHE A 13 34.96 -15.15 25.09
N ILE A 14 35.02 -16.45 24.80
CA ILE A 14 33.94 -17.32 24.34
C ILE A 14 33.35 -17.09 22.95
N CYS A 15 33.66 -18.08 22.10
CA CYS A 15 32.93 -18.52 20.93
C CYS A 15 31.40 -18.56 21.16
N GLY A 16 30.68 -17.78 20.37
CA GLY A 16 29.33 -18.12 19.92
C GLY A 16 29.35 -18.21 18.39
N PHE A 17 29.51 -19.43 17.87
CA PHE A 17 29.27 -19.72 16.47
C PHE A 17 27.80 -19.46 16.15
N SER A 18 27.48 -18.35 15.47
CA SER A 18 26.30 -18.30 14.61
C SER A 18 26.77 -18.44 13.18
N CYS A 19 26.37 -19.58 12.63
CA CYS A 19 26.56 -20.03 11.26
C CYS A 19 26.38 -18.89 10.26
N SER A 20 27.45 -18.61 9.51
CA SER A 20 27.41 -17.83 8.28
C SER A 20 26.68 -18.68 7.24
N ASP A 21 25.48 -18.29 6.86
CA ASP A 21 24.83 -18.83 5.66
C ASP A 21 24.89 -17.77 4.56
N PRO A 22 25.71 -17.95 3.50
CA PRO A 22 25.75 -17.04 2.39
C PRO A 22 24.58 -17.39 1.48
N LYS A 23 23.62 -16.48 1.33
CA LYS A 23 22.77 -16.20 0.13
C LYS A 23 21.39 -15.67 0.52
N ALA A 24 21.32 -14.58 1.29
CA ALA A 24 20.12 -13.75 1.30
C ALA A 24 20.12 -12.86 0.04
N LYS A 25 19.70 -13.46 -1.09
CA LYS A 25 19.36 -12.72 -2.30
C LYS A 25 18.41 -11.57 -1.95
N LYS A 26 18.80 -10.38 -2.37
CA LYS A 26 18.00 -9.17 -2.61
C LYS A 26 16.51 -9.50 -2.77
N ASN A 27 15.72 -9.25 -1.73
CA ASN A 27 14.28 -9.06 -1.86
C ASN A 27 13.94 -7.67 -1.32
N ILE A 28 14.22 -6.67 -2.16
CA ILE A 28 13.48 -5.41 -2.11
C ILE A 28 12.05 -5.81 -2.45
N ARG A 29 11.24 -6.08 -1.43
CA ARG A 29 9.78 -6.08 -1.56
C ARG A 29 9.38 -4.64 -1.82
N ASN A 30 9.58 -4.19 -3.05
CA ASN A 30 8.64 -3.28 -3.68
C ASN A 30 7.35 -4.09 -3.85
N SER A 31 6.62 -4.27 -2.75
CA SER A 31 5.21 -4.59 -2.81
C SER A 31 4.47 -3.35 -3.27
N ARG A 32 4.78 -2.88 -4.49
CA ARG A 32 3.74 -2.26 -5.29
C ARG A 32 2.78 -3.41 -5.49
N HIS A 33 1.65 -3.38 -4.80
CA HIS A 33 0.49 -4.16 -5.19
C HIS A 33 0.25 -3.79 -6.66
N THR A 34 0.80 -4.59 -7.58
CA THR A 34 0.38 -4.59 -8.97
C THR A 34 -1.04 -5.07 -8.89
N PHE A 35 -1.96 -4.10 -8.82
CA PHE A 35 -3.37 -4.32 -9.03
C PHE A 35 -3.47 -4.96 -10.41
N THR A 36 -3.55 -6.29 -10.42
CA THR A 36 -3.89 -7.01 -11.63
C THR A 36 -5.36 -6.67 -11.84
N GLU A 37 -5.67 -5.91 -12.88
CA GLU A 37 -7.06 -5.66 -13.29
C GLU A 37 -7.71 -7.01 -13.54
N ARG A 38 -8.28 -7.59 -12.48
CA ARG A 38 -9.10 -8.78 -12.61
C ARG A 38 -10.36 -8.32 -13.33
N PRO A 39 -10.83 -9.05 -14.36
CA PRO A 39 -12.10 -8.75 -14.98
C PRO A 39 -13.18 -8.74 -13.89
N VAL A 40 -13.88 -7.60 -13.77
CA VAL A 40 -14.91 -7.41 -12.75
C VAL A 40 -16.05 -8.39 -13.02
N SER A 41 -16.36 -9.22 -12.03
CA SER A 41 -17.45 -10.19 -12.17
C SER A 41 -18.80 -9.47 -12.29
N ARG A 42 -19.79 -10.11 -12.92
CA ARG A 42 -21.16 -9.55 -13.01
C ARG A 42 -21.73 -9.24 -11.62
N ARG A 43 -21.39 -10.05 -10.62
CA ARG A 43 -21.83 -9.88 -9.22
C ARG A 43 -21.26 -8.63 -8.57
N ASP A 44 -20.02 -8.26 -8.90
CA ASP A 44 -19.31 -7.12 -8.30
C ASP A 44 -19.44 -5.82 -9.13
N SER A 45 -20.09 -5.90 -10.29
CA SER A 45 -20.28 -4.76 -11.21
C SER A 45 -20.91 -3.54 -10.54
N ALA A 46 -21.89 -3.73 -9.63
CA ALA A 46 -22.51 -2.64 -8.90
C ALA A 46 -21.52 -1.89 -7.99
N ALA A 47 -20.63 -2.62 -7.31
CA ALA A 47 -19.61 -2.02 -6.46
C ALA A 47 -18.59 -1.25 -7.31
N PHE A 48 -18.22 -1.80 -8.46
CA PHE A 48 -17.37 -1.13 -9.44
C PHE A 48 -17.98 0.19 -9.94
N TYR A 49 -19.25 0.19 -10.36
CA TYR A 49 -19.92 1.41 -10.82
C TYR A 49 -20.07 2.44 -9.70
N LEU A 50 -20.36 2.00 -8.48
CA LEU A 50 -20.39 2.87 -7.30
C LEU A 50 -19.04 3.58 -7.09
N GLY A 51 -17.92 2.85 -7.23
CA GLY A 51 -16.59 3.43 -7.17
C GLY A 51 -16.36 4.52 -8.23
N ARG A 52 -16.82 4.28 -9.46
CA ARG A 52 -16.75 5.30 -10.52
C ARG A 52 -17.57 6.56 -10.18
N MET A 53 -18.77 6.39 -9.64
CA MET A 53 -19.65 7.51 -9.26
C MET A 53 -19.06 8.34 -8.10
N ASP A 54 -18.43 7.66 -7.14
CA ASP A 54 -17.76 8.30 -6.03
C ASP A 54 -16.50 9.06 -6.49
N ALA A 55 -15.74 8.54 -7.46
CA ALA A 55 -14.63 9.27 -8.10
C ALA A 55 -15.09 10.57 -8.78
N ASP A 56 -16.22 10.53 -9.49
CA ASP A 56 -16.82 11.74 -10.07
C ASP A 56 -17.28 12.73 -8.99
N SER A 57 -17.67 12.25 -7.83
CA SER A 57 -18.10 13.08 -6.70
C SER A 57 -16.92 13.70 -5.96
N LEU A 58 -15.84 12.94 -5.75
CA LEU A 58 -14.55 13.42 -5.25
C LEU A 58 -14.07 14.60 -6.09
N ARG A 59 -14.00 14.46 -7.41
CA ARG A 59 -13.54 15.54 -8.29
C ARG A 59 -14.43 16.78 -8.27
N ARG A 60 -15.75 16.61 -8.11
CA ARG A 60 -16.70 17.73 -8.06
C ARG A 60 -16.66 18.49 -6.75
N ARG A 61 -16.46 17.79 -5.63
CA ARG A 61 -16.51 18.35 -4.27
C ARG A 61 -15.15 18.84 -3.78
N ALA A 62 -14.07 18.20 -4.21
CA ALA A 62 -12.74 18.46 -3.67
C ALA A 62 -12.05 19.63 -4.38
N SER A 63 -12.31 20.86 -3.90
CA SER A 63 -11.67 22.09 -4.40
C SER A 63 -10.45 22.54 -3.57
N SER A 64 -10.20 21.88 -2.44
CA SER A 64 -9.07 22.17 -1.53
C SER A 64 -8.48 20.87 -0.99
N THR A 65 -7.26 20.93 -0.47
CA THR A 65 -6.59 19.77 0.11
C THR A 65 -7.36 19.15 1.28
N ASP A 66 -8.01 19.96 2.11
CA ASP A 66 -8.78 19.44 3.25
C ASP A 66 -10.03 18.71 2.78
N LEU A 67 -10.73 19.24 1.76
CA LEU A 67 -11.86 18.54 1.16
C LEU A 67 -11.42 17.23 0.46
N ILE A 68 -10.25 17.21 -0.18
CA ILE A 68 -9.69 15.96 -0.73
C ILE A 68 -9.51 14.93 0.40
N ARG A 69 -8.97 15.32 1.55
CA ARG A 69 -8.76 14.41 2.68
C ARG A 69 -10.07 13.86 3.22
N ASP A 70 -11.07 14.72 3.42
CA ASP A 70 -12.38 14.31 3.93
C ASP A 70 -13.05 13.33 2.97
N GLU A 71 -13.01 13.60 1.67
CA GLU A 71 -13.54 12.70 0.65
C GLU A 71 -12.80 11.36 0.63
N LEU A 72 -11.46 11.35 0.73
CA LEU A 72 -10.70 10.10 0.82
C LEU A 72 -11.08 9.27 2.07
N LEU A 73 -11.38 9.93 3.20
CA LEU A 73 -11.89 9.25 4.40
C LEU A 73 -13.28 8.63 4.15
N GLU A 74 -14.17 9.34 3.45
CA GLU A 74 -15.48 8.80 3.05
C GLU A 74 -15.32 7.55 2.16
N LEU A 75 -14.42 7.59 1.16
CA LEU A 75 -14.15 6.46 0.28
C LEU A 75 -13.63 5.24 1.06
N GLN A 76 -12.71 5.46 2.01
CA GLN A 76 -12.18 4.37 2.84
C GLN A 76 -13.26 3.77 3.76
N ALA A 77 -14.12 4.60 4.35
CA ALA A 77 -15.25 4.13 5.15
C ALA A 77 -16.23 3.31 4.28
N ARG A 78 -16.50 3.73 3.05
CA ARG A 78 -17.37 2.98 2.12
C ARG A 78 -16.75 1.66 1.69
N ARG A 79 -15.47 1.66 1.32
CA ARG A 79 -14.71 0.44 1.02
C ARG A 79 -14.78 -0.54 2.18
N HIS A 80 -14.52 -0.09 3.40
CA HIS A 80 -14.59 -0.92 4.59
C HIS A 80 -15.98 -1.54 4.79
N ASN A 81 -17.04 -0.76 4.60
CA ASN A 81 -18.42 -1.24 4.65
C ASN A 81 -18.72 -2.30 3.59
N LEU A 82 -18.27 -2.11 2.36
CA LEU A 82 -18.41 -3.10 1.29
C LEU A 82 -17.69 -4.40 1.63
N ARG A 83 -16.45 -4.29 2.13
CA ARG A 83 -15.63 -5.43 2.52
C ARG A 83 -16.31 -6.30 3.58
N ILE A 84 -16.86 -5.68 4.63
CA ILE A 84 -17.52 -6.40 5.73
C ILE A 84 -18.88 -6.96 5.32
N ARG A 85 -19.68 -6.21 4.56
CA ARG A 85 -21.08 -6.56 4.32
C ARG A 85 -21.31 -7.38 3.05
N VAL A 86 -20.47 -7.19 2.03
CA VAL A 86 -20.63 -7.82 0.71
C VAL A 86 -19.51 -8.83 0.46
N GLY A 87 -18.27 -8.44 0.77
CA GLY A 87 -17.10 -9.30 0.69
C GLY A 87 -15.90 -8.60 0.06
N GLU A 88 -14.75 -9.27 0.11
CA GLU A 88 -13.47 -8.73 -0.37
C GLU A 88 -13.50 -8.40 -1.86
N THR A 89 -14.08 -9.27 -2.69
CA THR A 89 -14.14 -9.06 -4.15
C THR A 89 -14.93 -7.82 -4.55
N ALA A 90 -16.00 -7.50 -3.81
CA ALA A 90 -16.79 -6.30 -4.04
C ALA A 90 -16.03 -5.04 -3.60
N SER A 91 -15.29 -5.11 -2.48
CA SER A 91 -14.39 -4.05 -2.04
C SER A 91 -13.29 -3.78 -3.08
N ASP A 92 -12.65 -4.82 -3.60
CA ASP A 92 -11.63 -4.70 -4.65
C ASP A 92 -12.22 -4.11 -5.94
N ALA A 93 -13.40 -4.57 -6.35
CA ALA A 93 -14.09 -4.04 -7.53
C ALA A 93 -14.45 -2.54 -7.36
N TYR A 94 -14.83 -2.12 -6.16
CA TYR A 94 -15.07 -0.71 -5.84
C TYR A 94 -13.82 0.14 -6.02
N VAL A 95 -12.69 -0.29 -5.45
CA VAL A 95 -11.38 0.39 -5.62
C VAL A 95 -10.99 0.42 -7.10
N ALA A 96 -11.18 -0.68 -7.83
CA ALA A 96 -10.93 -0.75 -9.27
C ALA A 96 -11.72 0.31 -10.04
N GLY A 97 -13.01 0.47 -9.72
CA GLY A 97 -13.89 1.47 -10.33
C GLY A 97 -13.41 2.90 -10.08
N ILE A 98 -12.99 3.21 -8.85
CA ILE A 98 -12.43 4.53 -8.53
C ILE A 98 -11.18 4.78 -9.36
N ARG A 99 -10.20 3.88 -9.31
CA ARG A 99 -8.91 4.04 -9.98
C ARG A 99 -9.09 4.20 -11.49
N GLN A 100 -9.86 3.31 -12.11
CA GLN A 100 -10.13 3.38 -13.53
C GLN A 100 -10.77 4.72 -13.91
N ARG A 101 -11.74 5.20 -13.12
CA ARG A 101 -12.38 6.48 -13.41
C ARG A 101 -11.42 7.65 -13.29
N LEU A 102 -10.59 7.69 -12.25
CA LEU A 102 -9.60 8.75 -12.09
C LEU A 102 -8.53 8.70 -13.18
N SER A 103 -8.10 7.51 -13.60
CA SER A 103 -7.18 7.33 -14.73
C SER A 103 -7.80 7.81 -16.06
N GLU A 104 -9.07 7.51 -16.34
CA GLU A 104 -9.80 8.04 -17.51
C GLU A 104 -9.87 9.58 -17.51
N LEU A 105 -9.85 10.19 -16.31
CA LEU A 105 -9.88 11.63 -16.12
C LEU A 105 -8.48 12.27 -16.06
N ASN A 106 -7.40 11.48 -16.19
CA ASN A 106 -6.00 11.89 -16.02
C ASN A 106 -5.72 12.54 -14.66
N ASP A 107 -6.41 12.07 -13.62
CA ASP A 107 -6.23 12.55 -12.26
C ASP A 107 -5.12 11.77 -11.54
N THR A 108 -4.16 12.47 -10.94
CA THR A 108 -3.03 11.86 -10.21
C THR A 108 -3.48 11.17 -8.92
N LEU A 109 -4.71 11.42 -8.46
CA LEU A 109 -5.31 10.69 -7.35
C LEU A 109 -5.48 9.19 -7.66
N ALA A 110 -5.48 8.78 -8.94
CA ALA A 110 -5.52 7.36 -9.31
C ALA A 110 -4.33 6.55 -8.76
N ASP A 111 -3.20 7.21 -8.51
CA ASP A 111 -1.97 6.58 -8.05
C ASP A 111 -1.93 6.35 -6.53
N ILE A 112 -2.75 7.09 -5.77
CA ILE A 112 -2.76 7.04 -4.31
C ILE A 112 -3.88 6.16 -3.74
N ILE A 113 -4.85 5.76 -4.55
CA ILE A 113 -6.03 5.03 -4.08
C ILE A 113 -5.73 3.53 -4.05
N GLU A 114 -5.84 2.95 -2.85
CA GLU A 114 -5.59 1.53 -2.54
C GLU A 114 -6.77 0.91 -1.79
#